data_AF-A0A368SXF2-F1
#
_entry.id   AF-A0A368SXF2-F1
#
_cell.length_a   1.000
_cell.length_b   1.000
_cell.length_c   1.000
_cell.angle_alpha   90.00
_cell.angle_beta   90.00
_cell.angle_gamma   90.00
#
_symmetry.space_group_name_H-M   'P 1'
#
loop_
_entity.id
_entity.type
_entity.pdbx_description
1 polymer ?
#
loop_
_entity_poly.entity_id
_entity_poly.type
_entity_poly.pdbx_seq_one_letter_code
_entity_poly.pdbx_strand_id
1 'polypeptide(L)'
;MRILMWHVHGSWTTAFLAGGHTCLLPVSPDRGADGRGRAETWDWPDTAVEVAPETLREQPVDLVVAQRPHELDLAERWLGRRPGRDVPAIGQLPA
;
A
#
# COMPACT_ATOMS: atom_id res chain seq x y z
N MET A 1 -6.46 0.73 -12.17
CA MET A 1 -5.21 0.25 -11.56
C MET A 1 -5.34 0.33 -10.05
N ARG A 2 -5.01 -0.74 -9.32
CA ARG A 2 -5.00 -0.82 -7.86
C ARG A 2 -3.56 -0.95 -7.38
N ILE A 3 -3.11 0.05 -6.64
CA ILE A 3 -1.74 0.16 -6.13
C ILE A 3 -1.76 -0.15 -4.64
N LEU A 4 -0.97 -1.12 -4.18
CA LEU A 4 -0.72 -1.31 -2.75
C LEU A 4 0.39 -0.34 -2.31
N MET A 5 0.14 0.45 -1.26
CA MET A 5 1.15 1.35 -0.67
C MET A 5 0.86 1.65 0.81
N TRP A 6 1.84 2.19 1.52
CA TRP A 6 1.73 2.56 2.93
C TRP A 6 1.66 4.08 3.13
N HIS A 7 0.87 4.53 4.11
CA HIS A 7 0.87 5.93 4.51
C HIS A 7 2.06 6.24 5.44
N VAL A 8 3.22 6.57 4.86
CA VAL A 8 4.43 6.98 5.60
C VAL A 8 4.55 8.50 5.70
N HIS A 9 4.39 9.21 4.57
CA HIS A 9 4.44 10.68 4.50
C HIS A 9 3.14 11.25 3.94
N GLY A 10 2.42 12.03 4.76
CA GLY A 10 1.09 12.55 4.42
C GLY A 10 1.05 13.42 3.17
N SER A 11 1.96 14.40 3.04
CA SER A 11 1.98 15.32 1.88
C SER A 11 2.27 14.60 0.56
N TRP A 12 3.22 13.65 0.56
CA TRP A 12 3.53 12.83 -0.62
C TRP A 12 2.34 11.94 -0.98
N THR A 13 1.74 11.27 0.01
CA THR A 13 0.59 10.38 -0.21
C THR A 13 -0.59 11.16 -0.78
N THR A 14 -0.90 12.35 -0.24
CA THR A 14 -1.97 13.22 -0.75
C THR A 14 -1.75 13.60 -2.22
N ALA A 15 -0.52 13.98 -2.60
CA ALA A 15 -0.21 14.31 -3.99
C ALA A 15 -0.33 13.08 -4.91
N PHE A 16 0.13 11.92 -4.46
CA PHE A 16 0.06 10.67 -5.21
C PHE A 16 -1.38 10.25 -5.50
N LEU A 17 -2.27 10.35 -4.49
CA LEU A 17 -3.68 10.01 -4.60
C LEU A 17 -4.47 10.83 -5.62
N ALA A 18 -3.95 11.99 -6.06
CA ALA A 18 -4.57 12.79 -7.11
C ALA A 18 -4.47 12.14 -8.52
N GLY A 19 -3.68 11.08 -8.68
CA GLY A 19 -3.41 10.45 -9.98
C GLY A 19 -4.50 9.55 -10.56
N GLY A 20 -5.71 9.50 -9.97
CA GLY A 20 -6.87 8.78 -10.52
C GLY A 20 -6.84 7.25 -10.44
N HIS A 21 -5.81 6.67 -9.83
CA HIS A 21 -5.73 5.24 -9.52
C HIS A 21 -6.33 4.95 -8.12
N THR A 22 -6.67 3.69 -7.86
CA THR A 22 -7.05 3.25 -6.51
C THR A 22 -5.81 2.89 -5.72
N CYS A 23 -5.61 3.50 -4.55
CA CYS A 23 -4.59 3.07 -3.61
C CYS A 23 -5.22 2.21 -2.52
N LEU A 24 -4.70 1.01 -2.33
CA LEU A 24 -5.01 0.15 -1.20
C LEU A 24 -4.03 0.46 -0.09
N LEU A 25 -4.57 0.87 1.06
CA LEU A 25 -3.83 1.27 2.24
C LEU A 25 -4.05 0.21 3.32
N PRO A 26 -3.02 -0.59 3.68
CA PRO A 26 -3.16 -1.56 4.75
C PRO A 26 -3.58 -0.89 6.05
N VAL A 27 -4.60 -1.43 6.70
CA VAL A 27 -5.06 -0.99 8.03
C VAL A 27 -5.09 -2.17 9.00
N SER A 28 -4.38 -2.05 10.11
CA SER A 28 -4.42 -2.99 11.22
C SER A 28 -5.28 -2.43 12.36
N PRO A 29 -5.81 -3.27 13.26
CA PRO A 29 -6.66 -2.81 14.37
C PRO A 29 -5.97 -1.77 15.28
N ASP A 30 -4.66 -1.86 15.44
CA ASP A 30 -3.84 -0.93 16.23
C ASP A 30 -3.39 0.32 15.46
N ARG A 31 -3.69 0.39 14.15
CA ARG A 31 -3.28 1.48 13.24
C ARG A 31 -1.78 1.84 13.34
N GLY A 32 -0.95 0.81 13.54
CA GLY A 32 0.50 0.93 13.70
C GLY A 32 1.23 1.31 12.40
N ALA A 33 2.56 1.41 12.47
CA ALA A 33 3.40 1.90 11.36
C ALA A 33 3.23 1.12 10.04
N ASP A 34 2.89 -0.17 10.10
CA ASP A 34 2.72 -1.03 8.93
C ASP A 34 1.26 -1.21 8.50
N GLY A 35 0.31 -0.69 9.29
CA GLY A 35 -1.13 -0.84 9.10
C GLY A 35 -1.90 0.41 9.49
N ARG A 36 -1.37 1.61 9.19
CA ARG A 36 -1.99 2.87 9.62
C ARG A 36 -3.35 3.14 8.97
N GLY A 37 -3.51 2.72 7.71
CA GLY A 37 -4.64 3.08 6.87
C GLY A 37 -4.58 4.55 6.38
N ARG A 38 -5.76 5.15 6.23
CA ARG A 38 -5.97 6.54 5.82
C ARG A 38 -5.47 7.50 6.90
N ALA A 39 -5.26 8.77 6.53
CA ALA A 39 -5.03 9.82 7.51
C ALA A 39 -6.30 10.06 8.35
N GLU A 40 -6.13 10.33 9.65
CA GLU A 40 -7.25 10.63 10.56
C GLU A 40 -7.57 12.14 10.63
N THR A 41 -6.64 12.98 10.17
CA THR A 41 -6.69 14.44 10.34
C THR A 41 -7.12 15.21 9.09
N TRP A 42 -7.30 14.53 7.95
CA TRP A 42 -7.81 15.12 6.71
C TRP A 42 -8.41 14.03 5.82
N ASP A 43 -9.29 14.46 4.92
CA ASP A 43 -9.94 13.56 3.99
C ASP A 43 -9.08 13.29 2.75
N TRP A 44 -9.10 12.04 2.33
CA TRP A 44 -8.57 11.57 1.05
C TRP A 44 -9.71 11.18 0.11
N PRO A 45 -9.47 11.13 -1.22
CA PRO A 45 -10.50 10.66 -2.14
C PRO A 45 -10.94 9.23 -1.81
N ASP A 46 -12.13 8.84 -2.28
CA ASP A 46 -12.67 7.48 -2.12
C ASP A 46 -11.80 6.40 -2.79
N THR A 47 -10.91 6.81 -3.68
CA THR A 47 -9.91 5.94 -4.31
C THR A 47 -8.80 5.51 -3.35
N ALA A 48 -8.67 6.09 -2.15
CA ALA A 48 -7.75 5.64 -1.10
C ALA A 48 -8.44 4.63 -0.16
N VAL A 49 -8.44 3.35 -0.51
CA VAL A 49 -9.24 2.32 0.16
C VAL A 49 -8.43 1.66 1.26
N GLU A 50 -8.93 1.66 2.49
CA GLU A 50 -8.36 0.86 3.57
C GLU A 50 -8.63 -0.64 3.33
N VAL A 51 -7.61 -1.48 3.54
CA VAL A 51 -7.74 -2.92 3.38
C VAL A 51 -7.08 -3.64 4.55
N ALA A 52 -7.78 -4.60 5.14
CA ALA A 52 -7.22 -5.45 6.18
C ALA A 52 -6.13 -6.38 5.58
N PRO A 53 -4.94 -6.49 6.19
CA PRO A 53 -3.85 -7.32 5.69
C PRO A 53 -4.24 -8.76 5.32
N GLU A 54 -5.16 -9.36 6.07
CA GLU A 54 -5.61 -10.74 5.91
C GLU A 54 -6.36 -10.95 4.58
N THR A 55 -6.95 -9.89 4.03
CA THR A 55 -7.73 -9.91 2.78
C THR A 55 -6.91 -9.54 1.56
N LEU A 56 -5.66 -9.08 1.73
CA LEU A 56 -4.82 -8.59 0.63
C LEU A 56 -4.49 -9.67 -0.41
N ARG A 57 -4.45 -10.94 -0.01
CA ARG A 57 -4.24 -12.08 -0.94
C ARG A 57 -5.29 -12.12 -2.04
N GLU A 58 -6.50 -11.69 -1.75
CA GLU A 58 -7.65 -11.74 -2.67
C GLU A 58 -7.78 -10.46 -3.50
N GLN A 59 -7.01 -9.42 -3.17
CA GLN A 59 -7.09 -8.15 -3.86
C GLN A 59 -6.36 -8.19 -5.22
N PRO A 60 -6.99 -7.66 -6.29
CA PRO A 60 -6.34 -7.55 -7.60
C PRO A 60 -5.35 -6.38 -7.62
N VAL A 61 -4.24 -6.52 -6.90
CA VAL A 61 -3.13 -5.56 -6.86
C VAL A 61 -2.34 -5.63 -8.16
N ASP A 62 -2.25 -4.49 -8.85
CA ASP A 62 -1.54 -4.33 -10.12
C ASP A 62 -0.10 -3.85 -9.94
N LEU A 63 0.18 -3.14 -8.83
CA LEU A 63 1.48 -2.54 -8.52
C LEU A 63 1.67 -2.42 -7.01
N VAL A 64 2.88 -2.67 -6.53
CA VAL A 64 3.31 -2.34 -5.16
C VAL A 64 4.23 -1.12 -5.22
N VAL A 65 3.95 -0.10 -4.39
CA VAL A 65 4.84 1.04 -4.16
C VAL A 65 5.32 0.99 -2.71
N ALA A 66 6.57 0.56 -2.53
CA ALA A 66 7.23 0.50 -1.24
C ALA A 66 8.01 1.80 -0.99
N GLN A 67 7.80 2.39 0.19
CA GLN A 67 8.52 3.57 0.70
C GLN A 67 9.61 3.17 1.71
N ARG A 68 9.48 2.01 2.37
CA ARG A 68 10.46 1.45 3.31
C ARG A 68 10.92 0.07 2.84
N PRO A 69 12.20 -0.32 3.01
CA PRO A 69 12.71 -1.59 2.47
C PRO A 69 11.92 -2.83 2.91
N HIS A 70 11.51 -2.92 4.20
CA HIS A 70 10.79 -4.08 4.73
C HIS A 70 9.36 -4.23 4.23
N GLU A 71 8.81 -3.21 3.55
CA GLU A 71 7.46 -3.26 2.99
C GLU A 71 7.36 -4.23 1.80
N LEU A 72 8.47 -4.53 1.13
CA LEU A 72 8.49 -5.54 0.08
C LEU A 72 8.27 -6.95 0.66
N ASP A 73 8.95 -7.27 1.77
CA ASP A 73 8.74 -8.54 2.48
C ASP A 73 7.32 -8.62 3.05
N LEU A 74 6.80 -7.49 3.53
CA LEU A 74 5.44 -7.39 4.05
C LEU A 74 4.40 -7.61 2.94
N ALA A 75 4.59 -6.98 1.78
CA ALA A 75 3.78 -7.19 0.59
C ALA A 75 3.82 -8.66 0.16
N GLU A 76 4.99 -9.29 0.13
CA GLU A 76 5.10 -10.71 -0.23
C GLU A 76 4.28 -11.60 0.70
N ARG A 77 4.42 -11.41 2.02
CA ARG A 77 3.66 -12.17 3.03
C ARG A 77 2.15 -12.01 2.89
N TRP A 78 1.70 -10.78 2.68
CA TRP A 78 0.28 -10.43 2.64
C TRP A 78 -0.39 -10.69 1.30
N LEU A 79 0.33 -10.57 0.18
CA LEU A 79 -0.20 -10.85 -1.15
C LEU A 79 -0.04 -12.31 -1.56
N GLY A 80 0.89 -13.05 -0.93
CA GLY A 80 1.31 -14.37 -1.42
C GLY A 80 1.95 -14.33 -2.81
N ARG A 81 2.41 -13.14 -3.24
CA ARG A 81 3.01 -12.84 -4.55
C ARG A 81 4.29 -12.08 -4.32
N ARG A 82 5.37 -12.43 -5.02
CA ARG A 82 6.68 -11.80 -4.89
C ARG A 82 6.72 -10.45 -5.63
N PRO A 83 6.86 -9.31 -4.93
CA PRO A 83 7.02 -8.01 -5.58
C PRO A 83 8.25 -7.99 -6.49
N GLY A 84 8.12 -7.43 -7.69
CA GLY A 84 9.15 -7.40 -8.73
C GLY A 84 9.23 -8.67 -9.59
N ARG A 85 8.51 -9.75 -9.24
CA ARG A 85 8.46 -11.00 -10.01
C ARG A 85 7.05 -11.41 -10.40
N ASP A 86 6.16 -11.54 -9.42
CA ASP A 86 4.77 -11.98 -9.62
C ASP A 86 3.80 -10.78 -9.67
N VAL A 87 4.21 -9.63 -9.13
CA VAL A 87 3.52 -8.35 -9.22
C VAL A 87 4.55 -7.24 -9.44
N PRO A 88 4.32 -6.28 -10.36
CA PRO A 88 5.19 -5.12 -10.51
C PRO A 88 5.43 -4.41 -9.17
N ALA A 89 6.66 -3.92 -8.96
CA ALA A 89 7.02 -3.23 -7.73
C ALA A 89 7.99 -2.08 -7.99
N ILE A 90 7.77 -0.97 -7.29
CA ILE A 90 8.69 0.18 -7.23
C ILE A 90 9.09 0.39 -5.77
N GLY A 91 10.37 0.57 -5.54
CA GLY A 91 10.97 0.75 -4.22
C GLY A 91 12.45 0.39 -4.26
N GLN A 92 13.12 0.40 -3.12
CA GLN A 92 14.48 -0.13 -3.03
C GLN A 92 14.40 -1.67 -3.07
N LEU A 93 14.39 -2.22 -4.28
CA LEU A 93 14.44 -3.67 -4.47
C LEU A 93 15.80 -4.20 -3.98
N PRO A 94 15.83 -5.39 -3.34
CA PRO A 94 17.10 -6.06 -3.09
C PRO A 94 17.83 -6.29 -4.42
N ALA A 95 19.15 -6.09 -4.41
CA ALA A 95 20.02 -6.29 -5.57
C ALA A 95 20.03 -7.77 -6.02
#